data_AF-A0A496SR64-F1
#
_entry.id   AF-A0A496SR64-F1
#
_cell.length_a   1.000
_cell.length_b   1.000
_cell.length_c   1.000
_cell.angle_alpha   90.00
_cell.angle_beta   90.00
_cell.angle_gamma   90.00
#
_symmetry.space_group_name_H-M   'P 1'
#
loop_
_entity.id
_entity.type
_entity.pdbx_description
1 polymer ?
#
loop_
_entity_poly.entity_id
_entity_poly.type
_entity_poly.pdbx_seq_one_letter_code
_entity_poly.pdbx_strand_id
1 'polypeptide(L)'
;MYEPRGYREKVPDDGLRTFRVVLGESDLWIRASEDLSEEALRTLREARRQLARYIRRDPGFLRALTPYPVGEDAPQLVKEMAEAGKKAEVGPMAAVAGAIAEHVGRRLCELSGEVIVENGGDIFLSLSRPRRVGILAGGSPLSGKLALEIKPEETPCSVCTSSGTVGHSLSFGRADAAVVVAEGGALADAVATALGNRVREPE
;
A
#
# COMPACT_ATOMS: atom_id res chain seq x y z
N MET A 1 6.07 -14.59 10.73
CA MET A 1 5.71 -14.38 12.15
C MET A 1 4.68 -13.27 12.18
N TYR A 2 3.43 -13.55 12.53
CA TYR A 2 2.35 -12.53 12.52
C TYR A 2 2.69 -11.39 13.50
N GLU A 3 2.73 -10.15 13.00
CA GLU A 3 2.97 -8.97 13.83
C GLU A 3 1.60 -8.37 14.25
N PRO A 4 1.28 -8.29 15.57
CA PRO A 4 0.00 -7.78 16.02
C PRO A 4 -0.21 -6.33 15.60
N ARG A 5 -1.24 -6.05 14.78
CA ARG A 5 -1.58 -4.69 14.30
C ARG A 5 -2.36 -3.87 15.34
N GLY A 6 -1.85 -3.80 16.57
CA GLY A 6 -2.50 -3.10 17.69
C GLY A 6 -2.68 -1.58 17.48
N TYR A 7 -2.05 -1.01 16.46
CA TYR A 7 -2.31 0.37 16.04
C TYR A 7 -3.73 0.57 15.47
N ARG A 8 -4.36 -0.46 14.90
CA ARG A 8 -5.73 -0.39 14.37
C ARG A 8 -6.76 -0.11 15.47
N GLU A 9 -6.46 -0.46 16.71
CA GLU A 9 -7.31 -0.21 17.89
C GLU A 9 -7.25 1.25 18.38
N LYS A 10 -6.26 2.02 17.92
CA LYS A 10 -6.05 3.42 18.33
C LYS A 10 -6.73 4.43 17.39
N VAL A 11 -7.45 3.96 16.38
CA VAL A 11 -8.13 4.79 15.40
C VAL A 11 -9.40 5.38 16.05
N PRO A 12 -9.58 6.71 16.06
CA PRO A 12 -10.73 7.34 16.70
C PRO A 12 -12.04 6.99 15.97
N ASP A 13 -13.12 6.88 16.74
CA ASP A 13 -14.46 6.87 16.17
C ASP A 13 -14.75 8.25 15.59
N ASP A 14 -14.99 8.28 14.30
CA ASP A 14 -15.15 9.48 13.52
C ASP A 14 -16.35 9.38 12.57
N GLY A 15 -17.23 8.38 12.78
CA GLY A 15 -18.42 8.16 11.96
C GLY A 15 -18.18 7.34 10.69
N LEU A 16 -16.94 6.95 10.36
CA LEU A 16 -16.69 5.95 9.32
C LEU A 16 -16.91 4.53 9.83
N ARG A 17 -17.57 3.71 9.03
CA ARG A 17 -17.62 2.25 9.23
C ARG A 17 -16.24 1.68 8.92
N THR A 18 -15.78 0.80 9.81
CA THR A 18 -14.48 0.14 9.71
C THR A 18 -14.69 -1.35 9.58
N PHE A 19 -14.06 -1.96 8.58
CA PHE A 19 -14.16 -3.40 8.31
C PHE A 19 -12.85 -3.95 7.74
N ARG A 20 -12.66 -5.26 7.90
CA ARG A 20 -11.44 -5.98 7.48
C ARG A 20 -11.75 -6.96 6.36
N VAL A 21 -10.94 -6.95 5.30
CA VAL A 21 -11.06 -7.87 4.18
C VAL A 21 -9.73 -8.60 3.99
N VAL A 22 -9.74 -9.92 4.14
CA VAL A 22 -8.53 -10.76 4.03
C VAL A 22 -8.70 -11.74 2.87
N LEU A 23 -7.68 -11.82 2.00
CA LEU A 23 -7.62 -12.80 0.93
C LEU A 23 -6.16 -13.13 0.57
N GLY A 24 -5.74 -14.37 0.86
CA GLY A 24 -4.34 -14.78 0.72
C GLY A 24 -3.44 -13.98 1.65
N GLU A 25 -2.38 -13.38 1.12
CA GLU A 25 -1.45 -12.51 1.87
C GLU A 25 -1.96 -11.07 2.05
N SER A 26 -3.05 -10.69 1.38
CA SER A 26 -3.62 -9.33 1.48
C SER A 26 -4.55 -9.24 2.69
N ASP A 27 -4.32 -8.25 3.55
CA ASP A 27 -5.08 -7.97 4.77
C ASP A 27 -5.42 -6.48 4.84
N LEU A 28 -6.56 -6.16 4.22
CA LEU A 28 -7.05 -4.80 4.09
C LEU A 28 -7.83 -4.37 5.33
N TRP A 29 -7.52 -3.20 5.83
CA TRP A 29 -8.32 -2.48 6.82
C TRP A 29 -8.89 -1.24 6.18
N ILE A 30 -10.22 -1.22 6.10
CA ILE A 30 -10.93 -0.28 5.25
C ILE A 30 -11.86 0.55 6.12
N ARG A 31 -11.90 1.84 5.84
CA ARG A 31 -12.83 2.79 6.46
C ARG A 31 -13.59 3.52 5.36
N ALA A 32 -14.91 3.53 5.46
CA ALA A 32 -15.81 4.16 4.49
C ALA A 32 -17.10 4.68 5.16
N SER A 33 -17.95 5.39 4.42
CA SER A 33 -19.23 5.89 4.96
C SER A 33 -20.20 4.77 5.36
N GLU A 34 -20.08 3.62 4.72
CA GLU A 34 -20.91 2.43 4.96
C GLU A 34 -20.08 1.14 4.88
N ASP A 35 -20.69 -0.01 5.20
CA ASP A 35 -20.03 -1.31 5.07
C ASP A 35 -19.99 -1.73 3.60
N LEU A 36 -18.80 -1.68 3.01
CA LEU A 36 -18.54 -2.09 1.62
C LEU A 36 -17.67 -3.36 1.55
N SER A 37 -17.69 -4.19 2.60
CA SER A 37 -16.84 -5.38 2.72
C SER A 37 -17.02 -6.38 1.56
N GLU A 38 -18.25 -6.57 1.08
CA GLU A 38 -18.52 -7.46 -0.06
C GLU A 38 -17.90 -6.94 -1.36
N GLU A 39 -18.04 -5.65 -1.64
CA GLU A 39 -17.48 -5.03 -2.85
C GLU A 39 -15.95 -4.97 -2.78
N ALA A 40 -15.40 -4.65 -1.62
CA ALA A 40 -13.97 -4.69 -1.38
C ALA A 40 -13.40 -6.11 -1.60
N LEU A 41 -14.07 -7.15 -1.08
CA LEU A 41 -13.66 -8.54 -1.27
C LEU A 41 -13.78 -8.98 -2.74
N ARG A 42 -14.82 -8.55 -3.45
CA ARG A 42 -14.98 -8.81 -4.89
C ARG A 42 -13.82 -8.22 -5.68
N THR A 43 -13.52 -6.94 -5.44
CA THR A 43 -12.46 -6.18 -6.11
C THR A 43 -11.07 -6.74 -5.81
N LEU A 44 -10.78 -7.02 -4.55
CA LEU A 44 -9.52 -7.65 -4.13
C LEU A 44 -9.33 -9.02 -4.79
N ARG A 45 -10.40 -9.82 -4.87
CA ARG A 45 -10.36 -11.14 -5.51
C ARG A 45 -10.08 -11.04 -7.00
N GLU A 46 -10.65 -10.05 -7.68
CA GLU A 46 -10.35 -9.79 -9.09
C GLU A 46 -8.89 -9.42 -9.29
N ALA A 47 -8.39 -8.40 -8.57
CA ALA A 47 -7.01 -7.95 -8.64
C ALA A 47 -6.01 -9.11 -8.44
N ARG A 48 -6.21 -9.89 -7.38
CA ARG A 48 -5.36 -11.04 -7.07
C ARG A 48 -5.43 -12.14 -8.13
N ARG A 49 -6.61 -12.39 -8.72
CA ARG A 49 -6.76 -13.36 -9.82
C ARG A 49 -6.02 -12.90 -11.08
N GLN A 50 -6.14 -11.62 -11.44
CA GLN A 50 -5.43 -11.05 -12.59
C GLN A 50 -3.91 -11.17 -12.40
N LEU A 51 -3.41 -10.75 -11.24
CA LEU A 51 -1.98 -10.85 -10.90
C LEU A 51 -1.48 -12.30 -10.88
N ALA A 52 -2.20 -13.21 -10.23
CA ALA A 52 -1.82 -14.63 -10.17
C ALA A 52 -1.87 -15.32 -11.55
N ARG A 53 -2.79 -14.91 -12.43
CA ARG A 53 -2.81 -15.39 -13.82
C ARG A 53 -1.60 -14.88 -14.60
N TYR A 54 -1.25 -13.60 -14.44
CA TYR A 54 -0.09 -13.02 -15.09
C TYR A 54 1.21 -13.70 -14.63
N ILE A 55 1.43 -13.83 -13.32
CA ILE A 55 2.61 -14.49 -12.74
C ILE A 55 2.74 -15.95 -13.20
N ARG A 56 1.62 -16.68 -13.38
CA ARG A 56 1.67 -18.05 -13.91
C ARG A 56 2.14 -18.10 -15.37
N ARG A 57 1.74 -17.10 -16.17
CA ARG A 57 2.19 -16.97 -17.56
C ARG A 57 3.63 -16.52 -17.65
N ASP A 58 4.03 -15.61 -16.75
CA ASP A 58 5.35 -15.01 -16.70
C ASP A 58 5.88 -14.98 -15.25
N PRO A 59 6.50 -16.08 -14.79
CA PRO A 59 7.03 -16.17 -13.43
C PRO A 59 8.20 -15.21 -13.15
N GLY A 60 8.81 -14.64 -14.21
CA GLY A 60 9.89 -13.67 -14.08
C GLY A 60 9.44 -12.41 -13.35
N PHE A 61 8.19 -11.99 -13.58
CA PHE A 61 7.58 -10.83 -12.93
C PHE A 61 7.62 -10.90 -11.40
N LEU A 62 7.35 -12.08 -10.82
CA LEU A 62 7.37 -12.28 -9.37
C LEU A 62 8.79 -12.20 -8.78
N ARG A 63 9.80 -12.65 -9.54
CA ARG A 63 11.18 -12.83 -9.05
C ARG A 63 12.07 -11.63 -9.34
N ALA A 64 11.66 -10.75 -10.25
CA ALA A 64 12.44 -9.59 -10.64
C ALA A 64 12.66 -8.66 -9.46
N LEU A 65 13.93 -8.32 -9.19
CA LEU A 65 14.33 -7.31 -8.20
C LEU A 65 14.72 -5.97 -8.85
N THR A 66 14.73 -5.94 -10.19
CA THR A 66 15.02 -4.78 -11.03
C THR A 66 13.82 -4.53 -11.96
N PRO A 67 13.74 -3.37 -12.64
CA PRO A 67 12.68 -3.09 -13.59
C PRO A 67 12.42 -4.26 -14.56
N TYR A 68 11.15 -4.61 -14.72
CA TYR A 68 10.74 -5.78 -15.51
C TYR A 68 9.71 -5.36 -16.56
N PRO A 69 9.99 -5.50 -17.87
CA PRO A 69 9.06 -5.13 -18.92
C PRO A 69 7.87 -6.08 -18.96
N VAL A 70 6.70 -5.55 -19.34
CA VAL A 70 5.47 -6.34 -19.49
C VAL A 70 4.84 -6.09 -20.85
N GLY A 71 4.14 -7.08 -21.39
CA GLY A 71 3.48 -6.97 -22.69
C GLY A 71 2.29 -6.02 -22.68
N GLU A 72 1.90 -5.52 -23.86
CA GLU A 72 0.72 -4.65 -24.02
C GLU A 72 -0.60 -5.34 -23.63
N ASP A 73 -0.63 -6.66 -23.63
CA ASP A 73 -1.78 -7.47 -23.21
C ASP A 73 -1.84 -7.71 -21.69
N ALA A 74 -0.86 -7.18 -20.93
CA ALA A 74 -0.85 -7.31 -19.47
C ALA A 74 -2.05 -6.59 -18.84
N PRO A 75 -2.63 -7.13 -17.74
CA PRO A 75 -3.65 -6.43 -16.98
C PRO A 75 -3.17 -5.06 -16.52
N GLN A 76 -4.10 -4.11 -16.38
CA GLN A 76 -3.78 -2.73 -16.02
C GLN A 76 -2.98 -2.64 -14.71
N LEU A 77 -3.39 -3.38 -13.68
CA LEU A 77 -2.67 -3.48 -12.39
C LEU A 77 -1.20 -3.92 -12.57
N VAL A 78 -0.95 -4.87 -13.48
CA VAL A 78 0.41 -5.37 -13.76
C VAL A 78 1.25 -4.32 -14.47
N LYS A 79 0.65 -3.56 -15.40
CA LYS A 79 1.32 -2.45 -16.09
C LYS A 79 1.69 -1.32 -15.11
N GLU A 80 0.77 -0.97 -14.21
CA GLU A 80 1.00 0.03 -13.18
C GLU A 80 2.16 -0.36 -12.25
N MET A 81 2.18 -1.61 -11.78
CA MET A 81 3.28 -2.15 -10.98
C MET A 81 4.61 -2.15 -11.75
N ALA A 82 4.61 -2.53 -13.03
CA ALA A 82 5.81 -2.53 -13.86
C ALA A 82 6.37 -1.12 -14.09
N GLU A 83 5.50 -0.15 -14.38
CA GLU A 83 5.90 1.24 -14.57
C GLU A 83 6.39 1.88 -13.28
N ALA A 84 5.75 1.58 -12.14
CA ALA A 84 6.22 2.01 -10.82
C ALA A 84 7.61 1.44 -10.50
N GLY A 85 7.80 0.13 -10.71
CA GLY A 85 9.11 -0.52 -10.54
C GLY A 85 10.18 0.10 -11.43
N LYS A 86 9.85 0.40 -12.69
CA LYS A 86 10.74 1.10 -13.62
C LYS A 86 11.15 2.48 -13.12
N LYS A 87 10.20 3.31 -12.67
CA LYS A 87 10.47 4.66 -12.15
C LYS A 87 11.30 4.65 -10.86
N ALA A 88 11.11 3.64 -10.01
CA ALA A 88 11.80 3.49 -8.74
C ALA A 88 13.06 2.61 -8.80
N GLU A 89 13.42 2.09 -9.99
CA GLU A 89 14.54 1.17 -10.21
C GLU A 89 14.51 -0.11 -9.35
N VAL A 90 13.30 -0.65 -9.12
CA VAL A 90 13.05 -1.88 -8.36
C VAL A 90 12.20 -2.86 -9.17
N GLY A 91 12.06 -4.09 -8.66
CA GLY A 91 11.13 -5.07 -9.19
C GLY A 91 9.67 -4.64 -9.04
N PRO A 92 8.76 -5.06 -9.94
CA PRO A 92 7.36 -4.65 -9.90
C PRO A 92 6.60 -5.13 -8.66
N MET A 93 7.05 -6.23 -8.03
CA MET A 93 6.44 -6.71 -6.80
C MET A 93 6.69 -5.80 -5.58
N ALA A 94 7.63 -4.86 -5.67
CA ALA A 94 7.82 -3.81 -4.68
C ALA A 94 6.69 -2.77 -4.66
N ALA A 95 5.75 -2.82 -5.61
CA ALA A 95 4.61 -1.92 -5.71
C ALA A 95 3.28 -2.56 -5.31
N VAL A 96 3.29 -3.85 -4.94
CA VAL A 96 2.08 -4.68 -4.91
C VAL A 96 1.08 -4.25 -3.83
N ALA A 97 1.56 -3.83 -2.67
CA ALA A 97 0.69 -3.55 -1.53
C ALA A 97 -0.03 -2.21 -1.74
N GLY A 98 0.72 -1.18 -2.15
CA GLY A 98 0.17 0.12 -2.53
C GLY A 98 -0.74 0.05 -3.76
N ALA A 99 -0.37 -0.73 -4.79
CA ALA A 99 -1.21 -0.92 -5.97
C ALA A 99 -2.54 -1.59 -5.64
N ILE A 100 -2.55 -2.60 -4.77
CA ILE A 100 -3.79 -3.26 -4.32
C ILE A 100 -4.65 -2.31 -3.48
N ALA A 101 -4.04 -1.55 -2.55
CA ALA A 101 -4.76 -0.61 -1.72
C ALA A 101 -5.45 0.47 -2.56
N GLU A 102 -4.73 1.04 -3.53
CA GLU A 102 -5.28 2.02 -4.48
C GLU A 102 -6.37 1.40 -5.36
N HIS A 103 -6.15 0.22 -5.92
CA HIS A 103 -7.11 -0.43 -6.82
C HIS A 103 -8.46 -0.69 -6.13
N VAL A 104 -8.42 -1.21 -4.89
CA VAL A 104 -9.63 -1.39 -4.07
C VAL A 104 -10.21 -0.03 -3.67
N GLY A 105 -9.37 0.91 -3.22
CA GLY A 105 -9.81 2.23 -2.78
C GLY A 105 -10.55 3.01 -3.85
N ARG A 106 -10.02 3.07 -5.07
CA ARG A 106 -10.67 3.73 -6.21
C ARG A 106 -12.05 3.15 -6.50
N ARG A 107 -12.18 1.82 -6.46
CA ARG A 107 -13.49 1.17 -6.67
C ARG A 107 -14.49 1.52 -5.58
N LEU A 108 -14.06 1.60 -4.31
CA LEU A 108 -14.94 1.99 -3.21
C LEU A 108 -15.32 3.48 -3.23
N CYS A 109 -14.49 4.35 -3.80
CA CYS A 109 -14.80 5.78 -3.94
C CYS A 109 -16.02 6.03 -4.85
N GLU A 110 -16.37 5.08 -5.71
CA GLU A 110 -17.60 5.15 -6.51
C GLU A 110 -18.88 4.97 -5.67
N LEU A 111 -18.74 4.44 -4.44
CA LEU A 111 -19.83 4.10 -3.53
C LEU A 111 -19.79 4.89 -2.22
N SER A 112 -18.66 5.53 -1.89
CA SER A 112 -18.45 6.22 -0.62
C SER A 112 -17.72 7.56 -0.84
N GLY A 113 -18.20 8.61 -0.19
CA GLY A 113 -17.60 9.96 -0.26
C GLY A 113 -16.27 10.11 0.50
N GLU A 114 -15.94 9.15 1.36
CA GLU A 114 -14.63 9.07 2.04
C GLU A 114 -14.20 7.61 2.12
N VAL A 115 -12.96 7.32 1.72
CA VAL A 115 -12.40 5.96 1.69
C VAL A 115 -10.96 5.99 2.16
N ILE A 116 -10.64 5.10 3.10
CA ILE A 116 -9.28 4.83 3.55
C ILE A 116 -9.05 3.33 3.42
N VAL A 117 -8.01 2.91 2.68
CA VAL A 117 -7.65 1.50 2.53
C VAL A 117 -6.20 1.31 2.97
N GLU A 118 -6.01 0.63 4.10
CA GLU A 118 -4.70 0.24 4.62
C GLU A 118 -4.41 -1.22 4.23
N ASN A 119 -3.27 -1.46 3.59
CA ASN A 119 -2.74 -2.79 3.29
C ASN A 119 -1.34 -2.96 3.89
N GLY A 120 -1.26 -3.05 5.22
CA GLY A 120 0.03 -3.08 5.92
C GLY A 120 0.58 -1.66 6.09
N GLY A 121 1.76 -1.37 5.53
CA GLY A 121 2.40 -0.05 5.59
C GLY A 121 1.88 0.95 4.56
N ASP A 122 0.99 0.49 3.67
CA ASP A 122 0.58 1.20 2.46
C ASP A 122 -0.89 1.58 2.53
N ILE A 123 -1.17 2.87 2.42
CA ILE A 123 -2.48 3.44 2.68
C ILE A 123 -2.92 4.28 1.49
N PHE A 124 -4.06 3.93 0.90
CA PHE A 124 -4.77 4.80 -0.04
C PHE A 124 -5.79 5.66 0.72
N LEU A 125 -5.89 6.93 0.33
CA LEU A 125 -6.71 7.95 0.97
C LEU A 125 -7.53 8.71 -0.06
N SER A 126 -8.84 8.79 0.15
CA SER A 126 -9.77 9.72 -0.51
C SER A 126 -10.63 10.34 0.59
N LEU A 127 -10.40 11.62 0.89
CA LEU A 127 -10.81 12.22 2.16
C LEU A 127 -11.85 13.32 2.00
N SER A 128 -12.79 13.42 2.94
CA SER A 128 -13.74 14.55 3.02
C SER A 128 -13.32 15.63 4.03
N ARG A 129 -12.37 15.31 4.92
CA ARG A 129 -11.80 16.22 5.92
C ARG A 129 -10.34 15.85 6.23
N PRO A 130 -9.55 16.76 6.84
CA PRO A 130 -8.16 16.46 7.18
C PRO A 130 -8.01 15.23 8.07
N ARG A 131 -7.04 14.37 7.75
CA ARG A 131 -6.69 13.16 8.52
C ARG A 131 -5.22 13.15 8.87
N ARG A 132 -4.88 12.48 9.97
CA ARG A 132 -3.49 12.25 10.39
C ARG A 132 -3.11 10.80 10.17
N VAL A 133 -2.08 10.57 9.38
CA VAL A 133 -1.48 9.26 9.13
C VAL A 133 -0.29 9.09 10.07
N GLY A 134 -0.44 8.27 11.11
CA GLY A 134 0.63 7.99 12.05
C GLY A 134 1.74 7.17 11.41
N ILE A 135 3.00 7.49 11.73
CA ILE A 135 4.17 6.76 11.24
C ILE A 135 4.65 5.78 12.31
N LEU A 136 4.72 4.51 11.95
CA LEU A 136 5.34 3.46 12.76
C LEU A 136 6.72 3.15 12.19
N ALA A 137 7.76 3.34 13.00
CA ALA A 137 9.16 3.23 12.60
C ALA A 137 9.90 2.21 13.49
N GLY A 138 9.25 1.09 13.78
CA GLY A 138 9.82 -0.01 14.57
C GLY A 138 10.37 0.41 15.92
N GLY A 139 11.63 0.05 16.17
CA GLY A 139 12.36 0.35 17.40
C GLY A 139 12.81 1.81 17.52
N SER A 140 12.56 2.65 16.52
CA SER A 140 12.90 4.08 16.57
C SER A 140 12.21 4.77 17.74
N PRO A 141 12.89 5.69 18.46
CA PRO A 141 12.27 6.49 19.51
C PRO A 141 11.17 7.42 18.99
N LEU A 142 11.07 7.60 17.66
CA LEU A 142 10.04 8.40 16.98
C LEU A 142 8.80 7.58 16.57
N SER A 143 8.86 6.25 16.68
CA SER A 143 7.77 5.35 16.29
C SER A 143 6.47 5.69 17.04
N GLY A 144 5.39 5.94 16.30
CA GLY A 144 4.09 6.33 16.87
C GLY A 144 4.02 7.75 17.43
N LYS A 145 5.08 8.57 17.27
CA LYS A 145 5.12 9.97 17.73
C LYS A 145 5.02 10.99 16.60
N LEU A 146 5.20 10.55 15.36
CA LEU A 146 5.08 11.38 14.16
C LEU A 146 3.82 11.02 13.38
N ALA A 147 3.23 12.02 12.75
CA ALA A 147 2.12 11.83 11.83
C ALA A 147 2.20 12.84 10.67
N LEU A 148 1.75 12.42 9.49
CA LEU A 148 1.52 13.30 8.35
C LEU A 148 0.06 13.76 8.40
N GLU A 149 -0.17 15.06 8.33
CA GLU A 149 -1.52 15.59 8.13
C GLU A 149 -1.79 15.67 6.63
N ILE A 150 -2.86 15.00 6.18
CA ILE A 150 -3.30 14.95 4.79
C ILE A 150 -4.66 15.64 4.70
N LYS A 151 -4.78 16.61 3.81
CA LYS A 151 -5.99 17.39 3.59
C LYS A 151 -6.80 16.84 2.41
N PRO A 152 -8.12 17.07 2.36
CA PRO A 152 -8.98 16.60 1.26
C PRO A 152 -8.48 16.99 -0.14
N GLU A 153 -8.01 18.23 -0.29
CA GLU A 153 -7.48 18.76 -1.55
C GLU A 153 -6.20 18.07 -2.05
N GLU A 154 -5.54 17.28 -1.20
CA GLU A 154 -4.36 16.47 -1.53
C GLU A 154 -4.73 15.03 -1.91
N THR A 155 -6.03 14.71 -2.00
CA THR A 155 -6.55 13.37 -2.28
C THR A 155 -7.33 13.29 -3.60
N PRO A 156 -7.38 12.14 -4.29
CA PRO A 156 -6.87 10.84 -3.88
C PRO A 156 -5.33 10.76 -3.88
N CYS A 157 -4.76 10.19 -2.83
CA CYS A 157 -3.33 9.94 -2.73
C CYS A 157 -3.04 8.66 -1.95
N SER A 158 -1.77 8.28 -1.92
CA SER A 158 -1.28 7.14 -1.16
C SER A 158 -0.10 7.54 -0.28
N VAL A 159 -0.09 7.03 0.94
CA VAL A 159 1.01 7.11 1.90
C VAL A 159 1.55 5.71 2.10
N CYS A 160 2.75 5.44 1.59
CA CYS A 160 3.35 4.11 1.62
C CYS A 160 4.63 4.12 2.44
N THR A 161 4.86 3.05 3.20
CA THR A 161 5.96 2.95 4.15
C THR A 161 6.71 1.66 3.97
N SER A 162 8.00 1.77 3.65
CA SER A 162 8.95 0.66 3.74
C SER A 162 9.70 0.74 5.05
N SER A 163 9.96 -0.40 5.67
CA SER A 163 10.79 -0.51 6.86
C SER A 163 11.70 -1.72 6.73
N GLY A 164 12.97 -1.56 7.12
CA GLY A 164 13.88 -2.70 7.32
C GLY A 164 13.68 -3.40 8.67
N THR A 165 12.88 -2.82 9.57
CA THR A 165 12.75 -3.26 10.96
C THR A 165 11.33 -3.71 11.33
N VAL A 166 10.32 -3.44 10.49
CA VAL A 166 8.90 -3.78 10.71
C VAL A 166 8.27 -4.31 9.41
N GLY A 167 7.47 -5.37 9.50
CA GLY A 167 6.71 -5.91 8.36
C GLY A 167 7.35 -7.08 7.60
N HIS A 168 6.63 -7.58 6.59
CA HIS A 168 6.96 -8.79 5.80
C HIS A 168 7.63 -8.51 4.46
N SER A 169 7.71 -7.24 4.05
CA SER A 169 8.29 -6.85 2.78
C SER A 169 9.80 -7.00 2.81
N LEU A 170 10.36 -7.50 1.71
CA LEU A 170 11.79 -7.75 1.60
C LEU A 170 12.53 -6.41 1.39
N SER A 171 12.93 -5.79 2.49
CA SER A 171 13.79 -4.61 2.50
C SER A 171 15.25 -5.03 2.69
N PHE A 172 16.14 -4.51 1.86
CA PHE A 172 17.58 -4.74 1.92
C PHE A 172 18.33 -3.70 2.76
N GLY A 173 17.64 -2.64 3.21
CA GLY A 173 18.23 -1.56 3.96
C GLY A 173 17.89 -1.58 5.45
N ARG A 174 18.46 -0.61 6.17
CA ARG A 174 18.36 -0.44 7.63
C ARG A 174 17.51 0.76 8.05
N ALA A 175 16.76 1.36 7.13
CA ALA A 175 15.85 2.45 7.46
C ALA A 175 14.75 1.97 8.42
N ASP A 176 14.56 2.70 9.53
CA ASP A 176 13.46 2.44 10.47
C ASP A 176 12.09 2.68 9.82
N ALA A 177 11.98 3.72 9.00
CA ALA A 177 10.85 3.98 8.11
C ALA A 177 11.28 4.88 6.94
N ALA A 178 10.91 4.50 5.72
CA ALA A 178 10.93 5.35 4.53
C ALA A 178 9.48 5.56 4.09
N VAL A 179 8.97 6.78 4.29
CA VAL A 179 7.57 7.14 4.02
C VAL A 179 7.49 7.99 2.76
N VAL A 180 6.61 7.63 1.84
CA VAL A 180 6.40 8.33 0.57
C VAL A 180 4.93 8.68 0.41
N VAL A 181 4.66 9.91 -0.03
CA VAL A 181 3.33 10.37 -0.43
C VAL A 181 3.32 10.58 -1.95
N ALA A 182 2.37 9.98 -2.66
CA ALA A 182 2.18 10.19 -4.09
C ALA A 182 0.71 9.98 -4.49
N GLU A 183 0.30 10.48 -5.66
CA GLU A 183 -1.05 10.25 -6.20
C GLU A 183 -1.34 8.75 -6.45
N GLY A 184 -0.34 7.99 -6.89
CA GLY A 184 -0.44 6.55 -7.17
C GLY A 184 0.20 5.68 -6.10
N GLY A 185 -0.56 4.72 -5.59
CA GLY A 185 -0.13 3.76 -4.57
C GLY A 185 0.96 2.82 -5.06
N ALA A 186 0.89 2.38 -6.32
CA ALA A 186 1.96 1.58 -6.92
C ALA A 186 3.31 2.33 -6.89
N LEU A 187 3.30 3.61 -7.26
CA LEU A 187 4.51 4.44 -7.28
C LEU A 187 5.02 4.74 -5.87
N ALA A 188 4.12 5.12 -4.95
CA ALA A 188 4.50 5.41 -3.57
C ALA A 188 5.18 4.21 -2.90
N ASP A 189 4.62 3.00 -3.05
CA ASP A 189 5.15 1.75 -2.49
C ASP A 189 6.52 1.38 -3.09
N ALA A 190 6.62 1.43 -4.43
CA ALA A 190 7.88 1.16 -5.12
C ALA A 190 9.00 2.12 -4.69
N VAL A 191 8.70 3.42 -4.60
CA VAL A 191 9.68 4.44 -4.18
C VAL A 191 10.01 4.28 -2.70
N ALA A 192 9.04 3.99 -1.83
CA ALA A 192 9.30 3.73 -0.41
C ALA A 192 10.25 2.53 -0.26
N THR A 193 10.01 1.45 -1.00
CA THR A 193 10.91 0.29 -1.05
C THR A 193 12.31 0.68 -1.54
N ALA A 194 12.42 1.44 -2.62
CA ALA A 194 13.71 1.89 -3.16
C ALA A 194 14.50 2.77 -2.17
N LEU A 195 13.82 3.71 -1.50
CA LEU A 195 14.41 4.55 -0.45
C LEU A 195 14.87 3.71 0.74
N GLY A 196 14.03 2.79 1.20
CA GLY A 196 14.38 1.86 2.28
C GLY A 196 15.65 1.08 1.96
N ASN A 197 15.79 0.56 0.74
CA ASN A 197 16.95 -0.20 0.27
C ASN A 197 18.24 0.63 0.14
N ARG A 198 18.14 1.95 -0.03
CA ARG A 198 19.31 2.85 -0.17
C ARG A 198 20.01 3.12 1.16
N VAL A 199 19.29 3.03 2.28
CA VAL A 199 19.86 3.25 3.62
C VAL A 199 20.55 1.97 4.09
N ARG A 200 21.88 1.93 4.10
CA ARG A 200 22.66 0.71 4.42
C ARG A 200 23.37 0.77 5.77
N GLU A 201 23.70 1.95 6.27
CA GLU A 201 24.40 2.16 7.54
C GLU A 201 23.73 3.33 8.28
N PRO A 202 23.58 3.26 9.62
CA PRO A 202 23.39 4.46 10.41
C PRO A 202 24.70 5.28 10.32
N GLU A 203 24.60 6.61 10.22
CA GLU A 203 25.77 7.49 10.37
C GLU A 203 26.47 7.27 11.73
#